data_AF-A0A916ZHN8-F1
#
_entry.id   AF-A0A916ZHN8-F1
#
_cell.length_a   1.000
_cell.length_b   1.000
_cell.length_c   1.000
_cell.angle_alpha   90.00
_cell.angle_beta   90.00
_cell.angle_gamma   90.00
#
_symmetry.space_group_name_H-M   'P 1'
#
loop_
_entity.id
_entity.type
_entity.pdbx_description
1 polymer ?
#
loop_
_entity_poly.entity_id
_entity_poly.type
_entity_poly.pdbx_seq_one_letter_code
_entity_poly.pdbx_strand_id
1 'polypeptide(L)'
;MYRRAVDIARHARHWFDGPGLEWRATLPVADQAAVATESLRTTARMMAVIAWAVDPRHDKAPGAALPRFTSSAFTQGGSLPGTSPLLGTPGGDIAIASRQLVDTIVERTPIAQKPAPHSDGLWRI
;
A
#
# COMPACT_ATOMS: atom_id res chain seq x y z
N MET A 1 -13.32 0.28 -4.53
CA MET A 1 -11.96 -0.03 -4.00
C MET A 1 -11.54 -1.44 -4.37
N TYR A 2 -12.31 -2.47 -4.02
CA TYR A 2 -12.03 -3.88 -4.34
C TYR A 2 -11.63 -4.14 -5.81
N ARG A 3 -12.51 -3.83 -6.80
CA ARG A 3 -12.22 -4.08 -8.22
C ARG A 3 -10.91 -3.44 -8.69
N ARG A 4 -10.68 -2.17 -8.30
CA ARG A 4 -9.45 -1.44 -8.61
C ARG A 4 -8.21 -2.11 -7.99
N ALA A 5 -8.30 -2.60 -6.75
CA ALA A 5 -7.21 -3.34 -6.11
C ALA A 5 -6.90 -4.66 -6.82
N VAL A 6 -7.93 -5.40 -7.23
CA VAL A 6 -7.80 -6.65 -8.01
C VAL A 6 -7.15 -6.39 -9.36
N ASP A 7 -7.52 -5.31 -10.05
CA ASP A 7 -6.95 -4.97 -11.35
C ASP A 7 -5.48 -4.52 -11.23
N ILE A 8 -5.14 -3.72 -10.23
CA ILE A 8 -3.73 -3.38 -9.93
C ILE A 8 -2.93 -4.64 -9.60
N ALA A 9 -3.46 -5.55 -8.77
CA ALA A 9 -2.79 -6.81 -8.43
C ALA A 9 -2.58 -7.71 -9.67
N ARG A 10 -3.55 -7.73 -10.59
CA ARG A 10 -3.45 -8.45 -11.86
C ARG A 10 -2.32 -7.88 -12.73
N HIS A 11 -2.27 -6.57 -12.91
CA HIS A 11 -1.21 -5.92 -13.67
C HIS A 11 0.16 -6.11 -13.00
N ALA A 12 0.21 -6.03 -11.67
CA ALA A 12 1.43 -6.29 -10.90
C ALA A 12 1.98 -7.69 -11.17
N ARG A 13 1.17 -8.74 -11.03
CA ARG A 13 1.60 -10.12 -11.34
C ARG A 13 2.03 -10.27 -12.79
N HIS A 14 1.25 -9.72 -13.71
CA HIS A 14 1.58 -9.82 -15.14
C HIS A 14 2.95 -9.22 -15.46
N TRP A 15 3.27 -8.04 -14.91
CA TRP A 15 4.52 -7.37 -15.23
C TRP A 15 5.69 -7.84 -14.36
N PHE A 16 5.57 -7.83 -13.02
CA PHE A 16 6.68 -8.16 -12.12
C PHE A 16 7.11 -9.63 -12.19
N ASP A 17 6.19 -10.55 -12.49
CA ASP A 17 6.50 -11.98 -12.65
C ASP A 17 6.75 -12.37 -14.13
N GLY A 18 6.51 -11.45 -15.07
CA GLY A 18 6.72 -11.64 -16.50
C GLY A 18 7.86 -10.77 -17.04
N PRO A 19 7.60 -9.84 -17.99
CA PRO A 19 8.66 -9.07 -18.65
C PRO A 19 9.50 -8.21 -17.70
N GLY A 20 8.94 -7.80 -16.56
CA GLY A 20 9.67 -7.06 -15.52
C GLY A 20 10.76 -7.88 -14.83
N LEU A 21 10.64 -9.21 -14.82
CA LEU A 21 11.65 -10.10 -14.23
C LEU A 21 12.93 -10.13 -15.08
N GLU A 22 12.77 -10.26 -16.40
CA GLU A 22 13.87 -10.23 -17.36
C GLU A 22 14.53 -8.85 -17.40
N TRP A 23 13.73 -7.78 -17.49
CA TRP A 23 14.23 -6.41 -17.42
C TRP A 23 15.00 -6.14 -16.11
N ARG A 24 14.48 -6.58 -14.97
CA ARG A 24 15.16 -6.38 -13.68
C ARG A 24 16.54 -7.04 -13.66
N ALA A 25 16.69 -8.21 -14.29
CA ALA A 25 17.97 -8.93 -14.30
C ALA A 25 19.10 -8.14 -15.01
N THR A 26 18.78 -7.15 -15.83
CA THR A 26 19.78 -6.31 -16.52
C THR A 26 20.27 -5.12 -15.68
N LEU A 27 19.67 -4.89 -14.51
CA LEU A 27 19.99 -3.73 -13.66
C LEU A 27 21.16 -4.02 -12.72
N PRO A 28 21.83 -2.98 -12.18
CA PRO A 28 22.75 -3.13 -11.05
C PRO A 28 22.06 -3.78 -9.83
N VAL A 29 22.81 -4.56 -9.04
CA VAL A 29 22.26 -5.33 -7.89
C VAL A 29 21.42 -4.48 -6.93
N ALA A 30 21.85 -3.24 -6.65
CA ALA A 30 21.10 -2.33 -5.79
C ALA A 30 19.71 -1.99 -6.36
N ASP A 31 19.63 -1.75 -7.67
CA ASP A 31 18.37 -1.45 -8.36
C ASP A 31 17.50 -2.70 -8.48
N GLN A 32 18.10 -3.87 -8.68
CA GLN A 32 17.36 -5.14 -8.63
C GLN A 32 16.65 -5.31 -7.28
N ALA A 33 17.35 -5.04 -6.17
CA ALA A 33 16.80 -5.11 -4.83
C ALA A 33 15.71 -4.06 -4.61
N ALA A 34 15.89 -2.83 -5.11
CA ALA A 34 14.89 -1.78 -5.04
C ALA A 34 13.58 -2.16 -5.76
N VAL A 35 13.69 -2.67 -7.00
CA VAL A 35 12.55 -3.18 -7.78
C VAL A 35 11.88 -4.35 -7.06
N ALA A 36 12.65 -5.33 -6.59
CA ALA A 36 12.13 -6.50 -5.87
C ALA A 36 11.31 -6.09 -4.65
N THR A 37 11.86 -5.16 -3.87
CA THR A 37 11.20 -4.67 -2.66
C THR A 37 9.92 -3.91 -2.98
N GLU A 38 9.92 -3.08 -4.03
CA GLU A 38 8.71 -2.35 -4.42
C GLU A 38 7.61 -3.26 -4.98
N SER A 39 7.99 -4.33 -5.70
CA SER A 39 7.05 -5.38 -6.13
C SER A 39 6.37 -6.04 -4.93
N LEU A 40 7.15 -6.47 -3.93
CA LEU A 40 6.63 -7.06 -2.69
C LEU A 40 5.70 -6.10 -1.93
N ARG A 41 6.08 -4.82 -1.83
CA ARG A 41 5.24 -3.78 -1.22
C ARG A 41 3.92 -3.60 -1.97
N THR A 42 3.96 -3.61 -3.30
CA THR A 42 2.77 -3.50 -4.14
C THR A 42 1.81 -4.65 -3.88
N THR A 43 2.34 -5.88 -3.86
CA THR A 43 1.56 -7.09 -3.55
C THR A 43 0.98 -7.03 -2.14
N ALA A 44 1.78 -6.68 -1.13
CA ALA A 44 1.33 -6.54 0.25
C ALA A 44 0.20 -5.51 0.39
N ARG A 45 0.33 -4.34 -0.23
CA ARG A 45 -0.71 -3.30 -0.26
C ARG A 45 -2.02 -3.84 -0.85
N MET A 46 -1.95 -4.50 -2.00
CA MET A 46 -3.17 -5.00 -2.66
C MET A 46 -3.83 -6.13 -1.87
N MET A 47 -3.06 -7.06 -1.31
CA MET A 47 -3.61 -8.09 -0.41
C MET A 47 -4.34 -7.46 0.78
N ALA A 48 -3.76 -6.43 1.40
CA ALA A 48 -4.39 -5.72 2.52
C ALA A 48 -5.71 -5.07 2.13
N VAL A 49 -5.71 -4.33 1.01
CA VAL A 49 -6.90 -3.62 0.52
C VAL A 49 -7.99 -4.60 0.12
N ILE A 50 -7.63 -5.70 -0.54
CA ILE A 50 -8.57 -6.76 -0.93
C ILE A 50 -9.16 -7.40 0.31
N ALA A 51 -8.33 -7.84 1.26
CA ALA A 51 -8.78 -8.46 2.50
C ALA A 51 -9.70 -7.53 3.31
N TRP A 52 -9.34 -6.25 3.41
CA TRP A 52 -10.16 -5.24 4.08
C TRP A 52 -11.50 -5.03 3.35
N ALA A 53 -11.49 -4.96 2.02
CA ALA A 53 -12.69 -4.67 1.24
C ALA A 53 -13.70 -5.83 1.19
N VAL A 54 -13.30 -7.06 1.57
CA VAL A 54 -14.19 -8.23 1.62
C VAL A 54 -14.59 -8.62 3.05
N ASP A 55 -14.10 -7.91 4.07
CA ASP A 55 -14.43 -8.20 5.46
C ASP A 55 -15.83 -7.69 5.81
N PRO A 56 -16.81 -8.58 6.09
CA PRO A 56 -18.19 -8.19 6.37
C PRO A 56 -18.35 -7.42 7.69
N ARG A 57 -17.33 -7.40 8.54
CA ARG A 57 -17.34 -6.61 9.79
C ARG A 57 -17.27 -5.11 9.49
N HIS A 58 -16.71 -4.71 8.35
CA HIS A 58 -16.62 -3.30 7.97
C HIS A 58 -17.95 -2.71 7.49
N ASP A 59 -18.90 -3.54 7.04
CA ASP A 59 -20.26 -3.11 6.73
C ASP A 59 -21.03 -2.67 7.98
N LYS A 60 -20.64 -3.19 9.16
CA LYS A 60 -21.29 -2.92 10.45
C LYS A 60 -20.53 -1.92 11.33
N ALA A 61 -19.32 -1.51 10.92
CA ALA A 61 -18.45 -0.60 11.66
C ALA A 61 -17.81 0.43 10.70
N PRO A 62 -18.56 1.48 10.30
CA PRO A 62 -18.00 2.54 9.46
C PRO A 62 -16.84 3.23 10.20
N GLY A 63 -15.63 3.14 9.65
CA GLY A 63 -14.39 3.68 10.23
C GLY A 63 -13.32 2.66 10.58
N ALA A 64 -13.49 1.37 10.25
CA ALA A 64 -12.45 0.37 10.42
C ALA A 64 -11.20 0.71 9.59
N ALA A 65 -10.11 1.06 10.26
CA ALA A 65 -8.86 1.45 9.62
C ALA A 65 -8.26 0.29 8.80
N LEU A 66 -7.59 0.63 7.69
CA LEU A 66 -6.75 -0.34 7.00
C LEU A 66 -5.64 -0.87 7.93
N PRO A 67 -5.13 -2.09 7.70
CA PRO A 67 -3.98 -2.62 8.42
C PRO A 67 -2.76 -1.67 8.38
N ARG A 68 -2.03 -1.52 9.49
CA ARG A 68 -0.92 -0.54 9.64
C ARG A 68 0.17 -0.59 8.57
N PHE A 69 0.36 -1.73 7.91
CA PHE A 69 1.35 -1.89 6.83
C PHE A 69 0.91 -1.25 5.50
N THR A 70 -0.30 -0.70 5.43
CA THR A 70 -0.76 0.21 4.37
C THR A 70 -0.70 1.68 4.80
N SER A 71 -0.09 2.02 5.93
CA SER A 71 0.02 3.44 6.32
C SER A 71 0.86 4.21 5.31
N SER A 72 0.57 5.51 5.15
CA SER A 72 1.34 6.41 4.29
C SER A 72 2.82 6.47 4.67
N ALA A 73 3.15 6.20 5.93
CA ALA A 73 4.52 6.04 6.43
C ALA A 73 5.26 4.86 5.78
N PHE A 74 4.55 3.79 5.40
CA PHE A 74 5.08 2.64 4.67
C PHE A 74 5.04 2.81 3.14
N THR A 75 4.16 3.69 2.63
CA THR A 75 4.03 3.96 1.18
C THR A 75 4.81 5.17 0.71
N GLN A 76 5.33 6.03 1.60
CA GLN A 76 5.98 7.31 1.26
C GLN A 76 5.14 8.17 0.28
N GLY A 77 3.81 8.13 0.39
CA GLY A 77 2.89 8.85 -0.49
C GLY A 77 2.84 8.30 -1.93
N GLY A 78 1.80 8.70 -2.66
CA GLY A 78 1.40 8.23 -4.00
C GLY A 78 2.41 8.39 -5.14
N SER A 79 3.69 8.63 -4.86
CA SER A 79 4.77 8.74 -5.84
C SER A 79 5.91 7.76 -5.52
N LEU A 80 6.77 7.53 -6.50
CA LEU A 80 8.05 6.83 -6.29
C LEU A 80 9.15 7.83 -5.95
N PRO A 81 10.21 7.41 -5.23
CA PRO A 81 11.42 8.20 -5.11
C PRO A 81 11.96 8.60 -6.49
N GLY A 82 12.48 9.83 -6.63
CA GLY A 82 13.03 10.34 -7.91
C GLY A 82 14.21 9.53 -8.45
N THR A 83 14.85 8.71 -7.61
CA THR A 83 15.93 7.79 -7.96
C THR A 83 15.45 6.37 -8.24
N SER A 84 14.13 6.12 -8.25
CA SER A 84 13.60 4.78 -8.42
C SER A 84 13.88 4.26 -9.84
N PRO A 85 14.45 3.05 -9.99
CA PRO A 85 14.68 2.44 -11.30
C PRO A 85 13.37 2.11 -12.04
N LEU A 86 12.23 2.17 -11.36
CA LEU A 86 10.91 1.94 -11.94
C LEU A 86 10.34 3.16 -12.67
N LEU A 87 10.93 4.35 -12.53
CA LEU A 87 10.43 5.55 -13.21
C LEU A 87 10.45 5.37 -14.73
N GLY A 88 9.35 5.71 -15.39
CA GLY A 88 9.20 5.55 -16.84
C GLY A 88 8.98 4.10 -17.30
N THR A 89 8.79 3.16 -16.38
CA THR A 89 8.45 1.76 -16.70
C THR A 89 6.98 1.46 -16.38
N PRO A 90 6.37 0.43 -17.01
CA PRO A 90 5.04 -0.02 -16.62
C PRO A 90 4.95 -0.45 -15.15
N GLY A 91 6.02 -1.02 -14.60
CA GLY A 91 6.12 -1.34 -13.17
C GLY A 91 6.05 -0.12 -12.26
N GLY A 92 6.58 1.01 -12.72
CA GLY A 92 6.48 2.30 -12.04
C GLY A 92 5.04 2.77 -11.93
N ASP A 93 4.30 2.73 -13.02
CA ASP A 93 2.88 3.12 -13.06
C ASP A 93 2.03 2.23 -12.14
N ILE A 94 2.31 0.92 -12.12
CA ILE A 94 1.65 -0.03 -11.22
C ILE A 94 1.95 0.31 -9.76
N ALA A 95 3.22 0.57 -9.42
CA ALA A 95 3.63 0.90 -8.05
C ALA A 95 2.98 2.21 -7.59
N ILE A 96 2.99 3.25 -8.43
CA ILE A 96 2.31 4.53 -8.20
C ILE A 96 0.81 4.33 -7.97
N ALA A 97 0.14 3.60 -8.87
CA ALA A 97 -1.29 3.33 -8.74
C ALA A 97 -1.63 2.60 -7.43
N SER A 98 -0.77 1.66 -7.00
CA SER A 98 -0.94 0.94 -5.74
C SER A 98 -0.78 1.85 -4.51
N ARG A 99 0.14 2.81 -4.55
CA ARG A 99 0.37 3.80 -3.48
C ARG A 99 -0.80 4.78 -3.40
N GLN A 100 -1.21 5.34 -4.54
CA GLN A 100 -2.35 6.27 -4.63
C GLN A 100 -3.68 5.64 -4.17
N LEU A 101 -3.90 4.36 -4.47
CA LEU A 101 -5.10 3.67 -3.99
C LEU A 101 -5.12 3.60 -2.46
N VAL A 102 -3.99 3.29 -1.84
CA VAL A 102 -3.88 3.26 -0.38
C VAL A 102 -4.10 4.64 0.23
N ASP A 103 -3.48 5.68 -0.33
CA ASP A 103 -3.69 7.07 0.13
C ASP A 103 -5.16 7.47 0.04
N THR A 104 -5.82 7.16 -1.08
CA THR A 104 -7.26 7.40 -1.27
C THR A 104 -8.11 6.69 -0.20
N ILE A 105 -7.73 5.48 0.22
CA ILE A 105 -8.47 4.74 1.25
C ILE A 105 -8.22 5.37 2.63
N VAL A 106 -6.98 5.73 2.94
CA VAL A 106 -6.63 6.37 4.22
C VAL A 106 -7.32 7.72 4.36
N GLU A 107 -7.36 8.55 3.32
CA GLU A 107 -8.07 9.83 3.32
C GLU A 107 -9.58 9.67 3.53
N ARG A 108 -10.16 8.58 3.01
CA ARG A 108 -11.60 8.30 3.11
C ARG A 108 -11.99 7.52 4.37
N THR A 109 -11.01 7.00 5.11
CA THR A 109 -11.23 6.22 6.32
C THR A 109 -10.63 7.02 7.48
N PRO A 110 -11.38 7.92 8.13
CA PRO A 110 -10.86 8.66 9.25
C PRO A 110 -10.37 7.65 10.28
N ILE A 111 -9.07 7.70 10.59
CA ILE A 111 -8.50 6.95 11.71
C ILE A 111 -9.32 7.38 12.91
N ALA A 112 -10.07 6.45 13.53
CA ALA A 112 -10.65 6.70 14.84
C ALA A 112 -9.50 7.20 15.72
N GLN A 113 -9.51 8.51 16.03
CA GLN A 113 -8.51 9.09 16.90
C GLN A 113 -8.52 8.24 18.15
N LYS A 114 -7.34 7.75 18.55
CA LYS A 114 -7.18 7.11 19.85
C LYS A 114 -7.85 8.06 20.85
N PRO A 115 -8.86 7.62 21.63
CA PRO A 115 -9.46 8.51 22.61
C PRO A 115 -8.33 9.10 23.44
N ALA A 116 -8.36 10.42 23.63
CA ALA A 116 -7.41 11.10 24.50
C ALA A 116 -7.30 10.28 25.80
N PRO A 117 -6.09 10.04 26.33
CA PRO A 117 -5.97 9.31 27.58
C PRO A 117 -6.92 9.95 28.57
N HIS A 118 -7.86 9.16 29.09
CA HIS A 118 -8.78 9.61 30.12
C HIS A 118 -7.93 10.31 31.17
N SER A 119 -8.14 11.61 31.36
CA SER A 119 -7.68 12.32 32.55
C SER A 119 -8.58 11.87 33.71
N ASP A 120 -8.59 10.56 33.97
CA ASP A 120 -9.24 10.00 35.13
C ASP A 120 -8.30 10.24 36.30
N GLY A 121 -8.75 11.17 37.14
CA GLY A 121 -8.45 11.15 38.56
C GLY A 121 -6.98 11.26 38.89
N LEU A 122 -6.56 12.48 39.18
CA LEU A 122 -5.77 12.76 40.39
C LEU A 122 -5.99 11.64 41.42
N TRP A 123 -5.01 10.76 41.57
CA TRP A 123 -4.87 9.92 42.74
C TRP A 123 -4.78 10.86 43.94
N ARG A 124 -5.92 11.13 44.57
CA ARG A 124 -5.97 11.63 45.94
C ARG A 124 -5.56 10.46 46.82
N ILE A 125 -4.29 10.45 47.21
CA ILE A 125 -3.79 9.74 48.38
C ILE A 125 -3.45 10.82 49.40
#